data_AF-A0A381QJK0-F1
#
_entry.id   AF-A0A381QJK0-F1
#
_cell.length_a   1.000
_cell.length_b   1.000
_cell.length_c   1.000
_cell.angle_alpha   90.00
_cell.angle_beta   90.00
_cell.angle_gamma   90.00
#
_symmetry.space_group_name_H-M   'P 1'
#
loop_
_entity.id
_entity.type
_entity.pdbx_description
1 polymer ?
#
loop_
_entity_poly.entity_id
_entity_poly.type
_entity_poly.pdbx_seq_one_letter_code
_entity_poly.pdbx_strand_id
1 'polypeptide(L)'
;VSRLAEDAWIIRNRPKILVTIENAGAILALVDEHGSFLGYLLLLDYLDYSSRVSLLTREFAGLGRTSAFVSLYHVNEETPAWQDRQSTSQFTSPRVTIL
;
A
#
# COMPACT_ATOMS: atom_id res chain seq x y z
N VAL A 1 7.30 12.57 17.64
CA VAL A 1 5.87 12.89 17.40
C VAL A 1 5.51 14.30 17.83
N SER A 2 5.80 14.75 19.06
CA SER A 2 5.39 16.08 19.56
C SER A 2 5.77 17.24 18.63
N ARG A 3 7.01 17.29 18.13
CA ARG A 3 7.45 18.27 17.12
C ARG A 3 6.56 18.29 15.86
N LEU A 4 6.23 17.13 15.31
CA LEU A 4 5.40 17.00 14.09
C LEU A 4 3.95 17.42 14.35
N ALA A 5 3.43 17.22 15.56
CA ALA A 5 2.07 17.63 15.91
C ALA A 5 1.89 19.16 15.94
N GLU A 6 2.99 19.92 15.99
CA GLU A 6 3.01 21.38 15.98
C GLU A 6 3.40 21.95 14.61
N ASP A 7 3.80 21.10 13.66
CA ASP A 7 4.29 21.50 12.35
C ASP A 7 3.13 21.94 11.43
N ALA A 8 3.15 23.20 11.01
CA ALA A 8 2.09 23.80 10.20
C ALA A 8 2.11 23.36 8.73
N TRP A 9 3.20 22.73 8.27
CA TRP A 9 3.32 22.25 6.89
C TRP A 9 2.69 20.88 6.66
N ILE A 10 2.19 20.23 7.72
CA ILE A 10 1.55 18.91 7.62
C ILE A 10 0.16 18.90 8.27
N ILE A 11 -0.60 17.86 7.97
CA ILE A 11 -1.84 17.57 8.70
C ILE A 11 -1.47 17.14 10.12
N ARG A 12 -1.77 17.99 11.11
CA ARG A 12 -1.49 17.80 12.54
C ARG A 12 -2.41 16.76 13.21
N ASN A 13 -2.55 15.60 12.59
CA ASN A 13 -3.31 14.47 13.11
C ASN A 13 -2.34 13.47 13.75
N ARG A 14 -2.28 13.48 15.09
CA ARG A 14 -1.38 12.63 15.87
C ARG A 14 -1.49 11.12 15.53
N PRO A 15 -2.70 10.53 15.48
CA PRO A 15 -2.86 9.14 15.04
C PRO A 15 -2.26 8.85 13.66
N LYS A 16 -2.49 9.72 12.66
CA LYS A 16 -1.92 9.52 11.31
C LYS A 16 -0.39 9.60 11.31
N ILE A 17 0.19 10.54 12.06
CA ILE A 17 1.64 10.68 12.18
C ILE A 17 2.26 9.41 12.79
N LEU A 18 1.65 8.87 13.85
CA LEU A 18 2.12 7.63 14.49
C LEU A 18 2.08 6.45 13.53
N VAL A 19 0.96 6.26 12.83
CA VAL A 19 0.80 5.21 11.83
C VAL A 19 1.82 5.34 10.68
N THR A 20 2.11 6.56 10.21
CA THR A 20 3.15 6.76 9.20
C THR A 20 4.53 6.35 9.70
N ILE A 21 4.87 6.63 10.96
CA ILE A 21 6.16 6.22 11.56
C ILE A 21 6.24 4.70 11.66
N GLU A 22 5.18 4.05 12.11
CA GLU A 22 5.08 2.59 12.20
C GLU A 22 5.26 1.94 10.81
N ASN A 23 4.50 2.41 9.81
CA ASN A 23 4.59 1.90 8.44
C ASN A 23 5.97 2.15 7.81
N ALA A 24 6.62 3.27 8.12
CA ALA A 24 7.99 3.52 7.66
C ALA A 24 8.97 2.48 8.24
N GLY A 25 8.79 2.09 9.51
CA GLY A 25 9.54 0.99 10.11
C GLY A 25 9.32 -0.35 9.42
N ALA A 26 8.05 -0.68 9.12
CA ALA A 26 7.71 -1.90 8.37
C ALA A 26 8.34 -1.92 6.96
N ILE A 27 8.30 -0.79 6.24
CA ILE A 27 8.96 -0.67 4.93
C ILE A 27 10.47 -0.89 5.04
N LEU A 28 11.13 -0.30 6.05
CA LEU A 28 12.57 -0.50 6.25
C LEU A 28 12.92 -1.97 6.51
N ALA A 29 12.12 -2.68 7.31
CA ALA A 29 12.30 -4.11 7.56
C ALA A 29 12.14 -4.94 6.26
N LEU A 30 11.11 -4.65 5.45
CA LEU A 30 10.90 -5.31 4.16
C LEU A 30 12.02 -5.01 3.16
N VAL A 31 12.58 -3.80 3.19
CA VAL A 31 13.73 -3.43 2.36
C VAL A 31 14.98 -4.19 2.78
N ASP A 32 15.21 -4.38 4.08
CA ASP A 32 16.33 -5.18 4.58
C ASP A 32 16.20 -6.65 4.15
N GLU A 33 15.00 -7.21 4.21
CA GLU A 33 14.73 -8.61 3.85
C GLU A 33 14.75 -8.87 2.33
N HIS A 34 14.19 -7.96 1.53
CA HIS A 34 13.94 -8.18 0.09
C HIS A 34 14.78 -7.28 -0.83
N GLY A 35 15.72 -6.51 -0.27
CA GLY A 35 16.60 -5.58 -0.97
C GLY A 35 15.93 -4.28 -1.42
N SER A 36 14.62 -4.27 -1.63
CA SER A 36 13.83 -3.05 -1.92
C SER A 36 12.34 -3.28 -1.67
N PHE A 37 11.58 -2.18 -1.49
CA PHE A 37 10.12 -2.27 -1.37
C PHE A 37 9.45 -2.74 -2.67
N LEU A 38 9.99 -2.37 -3.83
CA LEU A 38 9.55 -2.92 -5.12
C LEU A 38 9.81 -4.43 -5.19
N GLY A 39 10.98 -4.89 -4.73
CA GLY A 39 11.30 -6.32 -4.65
C GLY A 39 10.28 -7.09 -3.81
N TYR A 40 9.87 -6.53 -2.67
CA TYR A 40 8.78 -7.07 -1.89
C TYR A 40 7.45 -7.15 -2.66
N LEU A 41 7.05 -6.07 -3.35
CA LEU A 41 5.80 -6.06 -4.14
C LEU A 41 5.81 -7.11 -5.26
N LEU A 42 6.94 -7.27 -5.97
CA LEU A 42 7.09 -8.29 -7.02
C LEU A 42 6.95 -9.72 -6.50
N LEU A 43 7.36 -9.98 -5.25
CA LEU A 43 7.12 -11.29 -4.62
C LEU A 43 5.63 -11.56 -4.40
N LEU A 44 4.77 -10.54 -4.41
CA LEU A 44 3.33 -10.71 -4.25
C LEU A 44 2.60 -10.99 -5.58
N ASP A 45 3.29 -10.98 -6.72
CA ASP A 45 2.69 -11.13 -8.05
C ASP A 45 1.93 -12.44 -8.26
N TYR A 46 2.27 -13.49 -7.50
CA TYR A 46 1.55 -14.77 -7.56
C TYR A 46 0.16 -14.71 -6.90
N LEU A 47 -0.11 -13.64 -6.13
CA LEU A 47 -1.38 -13.43 -5.45
C LEU A 47 -2.35 -12.64 -6.33
N ASP A 48 -3.61 -13.04 -6.31
CA ASP A 48 -4.67 -12.22 -6.88
C ASP A 48 -4.81 -10.87 -6.15
N TYR A 49 -5.46 -9.91 -6.80
CA TYR A 49 -5.64 -8.56 -6.26
C TYR A 49 -6.27 -8.57 -4.86
N SER A 50 -7.27 -9.41 -4.62
CA SER A 50 -7.96 -9.50 -3.32
C SER A 50 -7.02 -9.96 -2.21
N SER A 51 -6.20 -10.96 -2.49
CA SER A 51 -5.21 -11.51 -1.57
C SER A 51 -4.09 -10.50 -1.29
N ARG A 52 -3.63 -9.77 -2.31
CA ARG A 52 -2.66 -8.67 -2.13
C ARG A 52 -3.22 -7.57 -1.23
N VAL A 53 -4.45 -7.11 -1.49
CA VAL A 53 -5.11 -6.11 -0.64
C VAL A 53 -5.25 -6.63 0.80
N SER A 54 -5.73 -7.86 0.99
CA SER A 54 -5.90 -8.43 2.33
C SER A 54 -4.56 -8.51 3.08
N LEU A 55 -3.50 -8.92 2.41
CA LEU A 55 -2.16 -8.99 2.98
C LEU A 55 -1.68 -7.58 3.37
N LEU A 56 -1.71 -6.64 2.44
CA LEU A 56 -1.23 -5.26 2.69
C LEU A 56 -2.01 -4.57 3.81
N THR A 57 -3.33 -4.75 3.89
CA THR A 57 -4.15 -4.17 4.97
C THR A 57 -3.88 -4.79 6.34
N ARG A 58 -3.27 -5.97 6.39
CA ARG A 58 -2.82 -6.61 7.63
C ARG A 58 -1.43 -6.12 8.04
N GLU A 59 -0.51 -6.00 7.08
CA GLU A 59 0.88 -5.61 7.35
C GLU A 59 1.04 -4.12 7.66
N PHE A 60 0.22 -3.25 7.05
CA PHE A 60 0.34 -1.80 7.21
C PHE A 60 -0.79 -1.20 8.07
N ALA A 61 -0.40 -0.49 9.12
CA ALA A 61 -1.31 0.23 9.99
C ALA A 61 -2.06 1.33 9.23
N GLY A 62 -3.35 1.53 9.56
CA GLY A 62 -4.20 2.55 8.96
C GLY A 62 -4.44 2.38 7.44
N LEU A 63 -4.07 1.24 6.87
CA LEU A 63 -4.35 0.90 5.48
C LEU A 63 -5.67 0.12 5.39
N GLY A 64 -6.75 0.79 4.98
CA GLY A 64 -8.01 0.14 4.64
C GLY A 64 -8.02 -0.32 3.18
N ARG A 65 -9.03 -1.10 2.79
CA ARG A 65 -9.19 -1.57 1.40
C ARG A 65 -9.10 -0.45 0.36
N THR A 66 -9.75 0.68 0.62
CA THR A 66 -9.73 1.83 -0.30
C THR A 66 -8.35 2.45 -0.44
N SER A 67 -7.61 2.63 0.67
CA SER A 67 -6.27 3.20 0.58
C SER A 67 -5.27 2.20 -0.03
N ALA A 68 -5.43 0.89 0.23
CA ALA A 68 -4.65 -0.15 -0.45
C ALA A 68 -4.86 -0.11 -1.98
N PHE A 69 -6.12 -0.03 -2.43
CA PHE A 69 -6.44 0.16 -3.86
C PHE A 69 -5.76 1.41 -4.42
N VAL A 70 -5.93 2.56 -3.78
CA VAL A 70 -5.37 3.84 -4.26
C VAL A 70 -3.84 3.76 -4.34
N SER A 71 -3.18 3.17 -3.35
CA SER A 71 -1.74 2.98 -3.35
C SER A 71 -1.28 2.15 -4.54
N LEU A 72 -1.84 0.95 -4.71
CA LEU A 72 -1.49 0.05 -5.82
C LEU A 72 -1.78 0.69 -7.19
N TYR A 73 -2.94 1.33 -7.34
CA TYR A 73 -3.31 2.01 -8.59
C TYR A 73 -2.31 3.11 -8.99
N HIS A 74 -1.85 3.92 -8.03
CA HIS A 74 -0.92 5.02 -8.33
C HIS A 74 0.51 4.56 -8.62
N VAL A 75 0.89 3.37 -8.19
CA VAL A 75 2.20 2.77 -8.52
C VAL A 75 2.14 1.86 -9.75
N ASN A 76 1.04 1.90 -10.50
CA ASN A 76 0.78 1.06 -11.68
C ASN A 76 0.83 -0.45 -11.40
N GLU A 77 0.51 -0.86 -10.18
CA GLU A 77 0.27 -2.26 -9.86
C GLU A 77 -1.05 -2.74 -10.45
N GLU A 78 -1.18 -4.04 -10.66
CA GLU A 78 -2.42 -4.63 -11.17
C GLU A 78 -3.58 -4.43 -10.19
N THR A 79 -4.57 -3.64 -10.59
CA THR A 79 -5.81 -3.36 -9.85
C THR A 79 -7.00 -3.29 -10.79
N PRO A 80 -8.25 -3.41 -10.27
CA PRO A 80 -9.44 -3.05 -11.03
C PRO A 80 -9.35 -1.63 -11.61
N ALA A 81 -10.13 -1.35 -12.66
CA ALA A 81 -10.28 0.01 -13.15
C ALA A 81 -10.80 0.94 -12.04
N TRP A 82 -10.46 2.23 -12.10
CA TRP A 82 -10.85 3.20 -11.07
C TRP A 82 -12.36 3.23 -10.83
N GLN A 83 -13.16 3.12 -11.89
CA GLN A 83 -14.62 3.08 -11.83
C GLN A 83 -15.12 1.83 -11.06
N ASP A 84 -14.38 0.73 -11.15
CA ASP A 84 -14.76 -0.59 -10.62
C ASP A 84 -14.12 -0.90 -9.26
N ARG A 85 -13.43 0.06 -8.63
CA ARG A 85 -12.71 -0.12 -7.35
C ARG A 85 -13.55 -0.58 -6.15
N GLN A 86 -14.87 -0.41 -6.23
CA GLN A 86 -15.84 -0.85 -5.22
C GLN A 86 -16.42 -2.24 -5.54
N SER A 87 -16.21 -2.73 -6.77
CA SER A 87 -16.77 -4.01 -7.21
C SER A 87 -15.97 -5.18 -6.63
N THR A 88 -16.69 -6.12 -6.03
CA THR A 88 -16.16 -7.39 -5.54
C THR A 88 -16.05 -8.46 -6.63
N SER A 89 -16.30 -8.08 -7.89
CA SER A 89 -16.23 -8.97 -9.04
C SER A 89 -14.78 -9.41 -9.29
N GLN A 90 -14.61 -10.68 -9.68
CA GLN A 90 -13.31 -11.29 -9.92
C GLN A 90 -12.56 -10.56 -11.04
N PHE A 91 -11.60 -9.72 -10.67
CA PHE A 91 -10.67 -9.09 -11.59
C PHE A 91 -9.64 -10.13 -12.03
N THR A 92 -9.67 -10.50 -13.31
CA THR A 92 -8.62 -11.28 -13.98
C THR A 92 -8.01 -10.40 -15.06
N SER A 93 -6.73 -10.04 -14.91
CA SER A 93 -6.02 -9.23 -15.91
C SER A 93 -4.76 -9.95 -16.38
N PRO A 94 -4.45 -9.91 -17.69
CA PRO A 94 -3.16 -10.29 -18.23
C PRO A 94 -2.20 -9.09 -18.12
N ARG A 95 -1.03 -9.27 -17.51
CA ARG A 95 0.01 -8.24 -17.39
C ARG A 95 0.26 -7.52 -18.71
N VAL A 96 0.23 -6.18 -18.68
CA VAL A 96 1.02 -5.34 -19.61
C VAL A 96 2.30 -5.00 -18.85
N THR A 97 3.36 -5.77 -19.10
CA THR A 97 4.71 -5.43 -18.65
C THR A 97 5.15 -4.15 -19.37
N ILE A 98 5.20 -3.02 -18.66
CA ILE A 98 5.94 -1.85 -19.14
C ILE A 98 7.38 -2.01 -18.62
N LEU A 99 8.29 -2.20 -19.58
CA LEU A 99 9.74 -2.18 -19.42
C LEU A 99 10.24 -0.79 -19.00
#